data_AF-A0AAU6DSQ7-F1
#
_entry.id   AF-A0AAU6DSQ7-F1
#
_cell.length_a   1.000
_cell.length_b   1.000
_cell.length_c   1.000
_cell.angle_alpha   90.00
_cell.angle_beta   90.00
_cell.angle_gamma   90.00
#
_symmetry.space_group_name_H-M   'P 1'
#
loop_
_entity.id
_entity.type
_entity.pdbx_description
1 polymer ?
#
loop_
_entity_poly.entity_id
_entity_poly.type
_entity_poly.pdbx_seq_one_letter_code
_entity_poly.pdbx_strand_id
1 'polypeptide(L)' 'MLHLTESYATAEVDLDHYHQIHRRVRRVRPRHAPLRVDTVALVDVVANDAEKTVTWDTLAMIPLGSLPA' A
#
# COMPACT_ATOMS: atom_id res chain seq x y z
N MET A 1 -0.56 -14.91 0.73
CA MET A 1 -1.71 -14.00 0.76
C MET A 1 -1.31 -12.72 0.04
N LEU A 2 -2.09 -12.25 -0.93
CA LEU A 2 -1.87 -10.96 -1.61
C LEU A 2 -2.74 -9.91 -0.95
N HIS A 3 -2.17 -8.75 -0.62
CA HIS A 3 -2.90 -7.63 -0.04
C HIS A 3 -2.37 -6.32 -0.63
N LEU A 4 -3.21 -5.29 -0.64
CA LEU A 4 -2.84 -3.91 -0.92
C LEU A 4 -3.07 -3.13 0.37
N THR A 5 -2.01 -2.56 0.94
CA THR A 5 -2.13 -1.71 2.14
C THR A 5 -2.71 -0.37 1.74
N GLU A 6 -3.87 -0.01 2.28
CA GLU A 6 -4.56 1.24 1.94
C GLU A 6 -4.10 2.42 2.83
N SER A 7 -3.64 2.14 4.05
CA SER A 7 -3.26 3.18 5.02
C SER A 7 -2.32 2.65 6.09
N TYR A 8 -1.51 3.53 6.65
CA TYR A 8 -0.66 3.28 7.81
C TYR A 8 -1.12 4.13 9.00
N ALA A 9 -1.00 3.58 10.21
CA ALA A 9 -1.22 4.36 11.41
C ALA A 9 0.01 5.23 11.70
N THR A 10 -0.20 6.53 11.94
CA THR A 10 0.88 7.48 12.30
C THR A 10 1.11 7.58 13.80
N ALA A 11 0.29 6.89 14.60
CA ALA A 11 0.36 6.82 16.05
C ALA A 11 -0.18 5.46 16.52
N GLU A 12 0.00 5.17 17.82
CA GLU A 12 -0.58 3.98 18.44
C GLU A 12 -2.12 4.02 18.34
N VAL A 13 -2.71 2.87 18.02
CA VAL A 13 -4.14 2.72 17.80
C VAL A 13 -4.69 1.79 18.87
N ASP A 14 -5.56 2.31 19.72
CA ASP A 14 -6.27 1.49 20.70
C ASP A 14 -7.33 0.58 20.02
N LEU A 15 -7.85 -0.38 20.79
CA LEU A 15 -8.80 -1.37 20.28
C LEU A 15 -10.12 -0.75 19.79
N ASP A 16 -10.58 0.32 20.42
CA ASP A 16 -11.83 0.98 20.05
C ASP A 16 -11.67 1.74 18.72
N HIS A 17 -10.54 2.42 18.54
CA HIS A 17 -10.18 3.12 17.32
C HIS A 17 -10.00 2.14 16.16
N TYR A 18 -9.34 0.99 16.40
CA TYR A 18 -9.22 -0.10 15.46
C TYR A 18 -10.59 -0.60 14.97
N HIS A 19 -11.54 -0.84 15.90
CA HIS A 19 -12.89 -1.27 15.55
C HIS A 19 -13.65 -0.25 14.70
N GLN A 20 -13.51 1.05 14.98
CA GLN A 20 -14.15 2.10 14.20
C GLN A 20 -13.63 2.14 12.75
N ILE A 21 -12.31 2.04 12.56
CA ILE A 21 -11.68 1.99 11.22
C ILE A 21 -12.23 0.79 10.45
N HIS A 22 -12.19 -0.40 11.03
CA HIS A 22 -12.68 -1.62 10.36
C HIS A 22 -14.17 -1.55 10.01
N ARG A 23 -15.02 -0.95 10.86
CA ARG A 23 -16.45 -0.75 10.54
C ARG A 23 -16.66 0.14 9.32
N ARG A 24 -15.84 1.19 9.15
CA ARG A 24 -15.90 2.10 8.00
C ARG A 24 -15.43 1.40 6.72
N VAL A 25 -14.28 0.72 6.77
CA VAL A 25 -13.65 0.09 5.61
C VAL A 25 -14.44 -1.14 5.12
N ARG A 26 -15.15 -1.86 6.00
CA ARG A 26 -16.02 -3.01 5.61
C ARG A 26 -17.10 -2.67 4.57
N ARG A 27 -17.43 -1.39 4.39
CA ARG A 27 -18.39 -0.93 3.37
C ARG A 27 -17.78 -0.87 1.96
N VAL A 28 -16.45 -0.87 1.86
CA VAL A 28 -15.72 -0.91 0.59
C VAL A 28 -15.61 -2.37 0.14
N ARG A 29 -16.20 -2.71 -1.00
CA ARG A 29 -16.10 -4.05 -1.60
C ARG A 29 -15.30 -3.97 -2.90
N PRO A 30 -13.99 -4.27 -2.94
CA PRO A 30 -13.16 -4.07 -4.13
C PRO A 30 -13.48 -5.01 -5.32
N ARG A 31 -14.52 -5.85 -5.21
CA ARG A 31 -14.94 -6.82 -6.25
C ARG A 31 -15.25 -6.20 -7.62
N HIS A 32 -15.56 -4.91 -7.71
CA HIS A 32 -15.91 -4.22 -8.95
C HIS A 32 -14.73 -3.52 -9.64
N ALA A 33 -13.52 -3.58 -9.05
CA ALA A 33 -12.34 -2.91 -9.58
C ALA A 33 -11.19 -3.91 -9.79
N PRO A 34 -11.15 -4.61 -10.94
CA PRO A 34 -10.02 -5.48 -11.24
C PRO A 34 -8.73 -4.66 -11.35
N LEU A 35 -7.68 -5.09 -10.64
CA LEU A 35 -6.36 -4.47 -10.66
C LEU A 35 -5.42 -5.29 -11.54
N ARG A 36 -4.82 -4.64 -12.53
CA ARG A 36 -3.77 -5.21 -13.38
C ARG A 36 -2.43 -4.66 -12.91
N VAL A 37 -1.46 -5.55 -12.69
CA VAL A 37 -0.06 -5.17 -12.45
C VAL A 37 0.68 -5.27 -13.79
N ASP A 38 1.21 -4.15 -14.28
CA ASP A 38 1.95 -4.08 -15.55
C ASP A 38 3.43 -3.74 -15.37
N THR A 39 3.81 -3.23 -14.21
CA THR A 39 5.14 -2.70 -13.92
C THR A 39 5.52 -3.00 -12.47
N VAL A 40 6.81 -3.22 -12.23
CA VAL A 40 7.39 -3.36 -10.90
C VAL A 40 8.39 -2.22 -10.67
N ALA A 41 8.28 -1.55 -9.54
CA ALA A 41 9.26 -0.56 -9.10
C ALA A 41 10.30 -1.23 -8.19
N LEU A 42 11.59 -0.99 -8.46
CA LEU A 42 12.64 -1.15 -7.45
C LEU A 42 12.69 0.14 -6.64
N VAL A 43 12.42 0.04 -5.35
CA VAL A 43 12.32 1.20 -4.46
C VAL A 43 13.26 1.01 -3.28
N ASP A 44 14.06 2.04 -2.99
CA ASP A 44 14.79 2.14 -1.73
C ASP A 44 13.84 2.64 -0.64
N VAL A 45 13.76 1.90 0.46
CA VAL A 45 12.82 2.16 1.54
C VAL A 45 13.58 2.36 2.83
N VAL A 46 13.50 3.57 3.38
CA VAL A 46 14.17 3.93 4.62
C VAL A 46 13.12 4.35 5.64
N ALA A 47 13.09 3.64 6.78
CA ALA A 47 12.24 4.00 7.91
C ALA A 47 13.04 4.85 8.90
N ASN A 48 12.50 6.00 9.28
CA ASN A 48 13.00 6.83 10.37
C ASN A 48 12.10 6.61 11.60
N ASP A 49 12.61 5.84 12.56
CA ASP A 49 11.84 5.50 13.76
C ASP A 49 11.62 6.71 14.70
N ALA A 50 12.56 7.66 14.72
CA ALA A 50 12.46 8.84 15.57
C ALA A 50 11.35 9.78 15.09
N GLU A 51 11.24 9.98 13.78
CA GLU A 51 10.21 10.83 13.16
C GLU A 51 8.93 10.05 12.81
N LYS A 52 8.93 8.72 12.96
CA LYS A 52 7.86 7.82 12.53
C LYS A 52 7.46 8.02 11.06
N THR A 53 8.47 8.25 10.21
CA THR A 53 8.31 8.45 8.77
C THR A 53 8.95 7.31 7.98
N VAL A 54 8.47 7.11 6.75
CA VAL A 54 9.06 6.18 5.78
C VAL A 54 9.26 6.92 4.48
N THR A 55 10.50 6.95 3.97
CA THR A 55 10.82 7.51 2.67
C THR A 55 10.92 6.40 1.62
N TRP A 56 10.46 6.69 0.41
CA TRP A 56 10.39 5.76 -0.70
C TRP A 56 11.03 6.43 -1.90
N ASP A 57 12.20 5.96 -2.33
CA ASP A 57 12.87 6.49 -3.52
C ASP A 57 12.88 5.46 -4.64
N THR A 58 12.34 5.83 -5.81
CA THR A 58 12.21 4.89 -6.93
C THR A 58 13.52 4.81 -7.70
N LEU A 59 14.20 3.68 -7.60
CA LEU A 59 15.49 3.43 -8.25
C LEU A 59 15.33 2.97 -9.70
N ALA A 60 14.30 2.17 -9.99
CA ALA A 60 14.02 1.68 -11.34
C ALA A 60 12.56 1.26 -11.51
N MET A 61 12.08 1.30 -12.75
CA MET A 61 10.76 0.80 -13.16
C MET A 61 10.96 -0.30 -14.22
N ILE A 62 10.38 -1.47 -13.97
CA ILE A 62 10.56 -2.69 -14.77
C ILE A 62 9.20 -3.10 -15.34
N PRO A 63 8.95 -2.95 -16.64
CA PRO A 63 7.69 -3.41 -17.24
C PRO A 63 7.63 -4.95 -17.21
N LEU A 64 6.48 -5.49 -16.81
CA LEU A 64 6.19 -6.93 -16.74
C LEU A 64 5.58 -7.50 -18.02
N GLY A 65 5.40 -6.67 -19.06
CA GLY A 65 4.90 -7.09 -20.36
C GLY A 65 5.44 -6.22 -21.49
N SER A 66 5.73 -6.85 -22.63
CA SER A 66 5.94 -6.17 -23.90
C SER A 66 4.60 -5.86 -24.55
N LEU A 67 4.45 -4.68 -25.15
CA LEU A 67 3.73 -4.60 -26.41
C LEU A 67 4.78 -4.88 -27.50
N PRO A 68 4.73 -6.04 -28.19
CA PRO A 68 5.29 -6.12 -29.52
C PRO A 68 4.34 -5.41 -30.49
N ALA A 69 4.80 -4.27 -31.03
CA ALA A 69 4.81 -3.92 -32.44
C ALA A 69 5.83 -2.80 -32.65
#